data_AF-A0A7V5V6E8-F1
#
_entry.id   AF-A0A7V5V6E8-F1
#
_cell.length_a   1.000
_cell.length_b   1.000
_cell.length_c   1.000
_cell.angle_alpha   90.00
_cell.angle_beta   90.00
_cell.angle_gamma   90.00
#
_symmetry.space_group_name_H-M   'P 1'
#
loop_
_entity.id
_entity.type
_entity.pdbx_description
1 polymer ?
#
loop_
_entity_poly.entity_id
_entity_poly.type
_entity_poly.pdbx_seq_one_letter_code
_entity_poly.pdbx_strand_id
1 'polypeptide(L)'
;MRNVMTNNEVFHAWANQTQASARNSSGSVFFEGGKPYSYGFHYPVAKLVGEDTALFNNTPTSVTTARQRSQEAQAASHKKIFWVANPLASTAGEHEMNLRDYLERVNDLVGSIPRARKENKGFRIVAVNQLLQEAKEYADLFNMTGRYREMFLGLEKQLSSGSVESLVAEAKKAARERRRKVREKFLSETLPKFRRGEIRYITDPVNPNVAYLRVTDLRVEGEKGNRVTGNGVATSKGIYLELSEAKKLWKLISLTKARGKPFVPKKTIWINHTFTLGKITAKGDLHAGCHLVPYAESERVAKILGLPKVEVVK
;
A
#
# COMPACT_ATOMS: atom_id res chain seq x y z
N MET A 1 4.33 26.61 -2.83
CA MET A 1 3.69 25.29 -3.03
C MET A 1 2.18 25.43 -2.86
N ARG A 2 1.38 24.54 -3.44
CA ARG A 2 -0.09 24.62 -3.42
C ARG A 2 -0.63 23.97 -2.14
N ASN A 3 -1.11 24.78 -1.20
CA ASN A 3 -1.65 24.29 0.08
C ASN A 3 -3.08 23.74 0.00
N VAL A 4 -3.81 23.99 -1.09
CA VAL A 4 -5.19 23.51 -1.30
C VAL A 4 -5.22 22.50 -2.45
N MET A 5 -5.46 21.23 -2.14
CA MET A 5 -5.36 20.10 -3.09
C MET A 5 -6.61 19.21 -3.03
N THR A 6 -6.70 18.19 -3.89
CA THR A 6 -7.70 17.13 -3.74
C THR A 6 -7.37 16.26 -2.51
N ASN A 7 -8.37 15.55 -1.95
CA ASN A 7 -8.13 14.66 -0.80
C ASN A 7 -6.97 13.68 -1.05
N ASN A 8 -6.92 13.08 -2.25
CA ASN A 8 -5.89 12.10 -2.58
C ASN A 8 -4.49 12.72 -2.61
N GLU A 9 -4.35 13.93 -3.13
CA GLU A 9 -3.08 14.67 -3.10
C GLU A 9 -2.67 15.02 -1.67
N VAL A 10 -3.61 15.41 -0.80
CA VAL A 10 -3.33 15.66 0.63
C VAL A 10 -2.80 14.39 1.30
N PHE A 11 -3.46 13.25 1.09
CA PHE A 11 -3.04 11.96 1.66
C PHE A 11 -1.63 11.55 1.20
N HIS A 12 -1.34 11.69 -0.11
CA HIS A 12 -0.02 11.36 -0.64
C HIS A 12 1.06 12.35 -0.21
N ALA A 13 0.73 13.65 -0.12
CA ALA A 13 1.68 14.66 0.34
C ALA A 13 2.09 14.41 1.80
N TRP A 14 1.13 14.07 2.67
CA TRP A 14 1.40 13.64 4.03
C TRP A 14 2.23 12.35 4.07
N ALA A 15 1.79 11.30 3.40
CA ALA A 15 2.43 9.99 3.49
C ALA A 15 3.89 10.00 2.97
N ASN A 16 4.19 10.80 1.95
CA ASN A 16 5.54 10.95 1.40
C ASN A 16 6.32 12.13 2.02
N GLN A 17 5.71 12.86 2.97
CA GLN A 17 6.29 14.06 3.59
C GLN A 17 6.84 15.07 2.56
N THR A 18 6.10 15.31 1.47
CA THR A 18 6.52 16.25 0.41
C THR A 18 6.25 17.71 0.75
N GLN A 19 5.40 17.97 1.75
CA GLN A 19 5.07 19.29 2.29
C GLN A 19 4.93 19.21 3.80
N ALA A 20 5.12 20.33 4.51
CA ALA A 20 4.90 20.41 5.96
C ALA A 20 3.41 20.51 6.34
N SER A 21 2.55 20.96 5.43
CA SER A 21 1.09 20.99 5.60
C SER A 21 0.38 21.06 4.25
N ALA A 22 -0.85 20.55 4.19
CA ALA A 22 -1.77 20.75 3.08
C ALA A 22 -3.21 20.50 3.55
N ARG A 23 -4.19 21.02 2.81
CA ARG A 23 -5.62 20.81 3.06
C ARG A 23 -6.41 20.63 1.78
N ASN A 24 -7.60 20.05 1.88
CA ASN A 24 -8.57 20.07 0.79
C ASN A 24 -9.34 21.41 0.74
N SER A 25 -10.11 21.63 -0.34
CA SER A 25 -10.86 22.87 -0.54
C SER A 25 -11.88 23.16 0.58
N SER A 26 -12.50 22.12 1.14
CA SER A 26 -13.47 22.25 2.23
C SER A 26 -12.84 22.34 3.62
N GLY A 27 -11.51 22.20 3.74
CA GLY A 27 -10.83 22.12 5.05
C GLY A 27 -11.18 20.89 5.89
N SER A 28 -11.91 19.92 5.34
CA SER A 28 -12.33 18.71 6.05
C SER A 28 -11.27 17.62 6.10
N VAL A 29 -10.22 17.74 5.30
CA VAL A 29 -9.06 16.85 5.29
C VAL A 29 -7.82 17.73 5.23
N PHE A 30 -6.91 17.55 6.17
CA PHE A 30 -5.66 18.32 6.22
C PHE A 30 -4.61 17.59 7.05
N PHE A 31 -3.36 18.05 6.98
CA PHE A 31 -2.30 17.58 7.86
C PHE A 31 -1.37 18.71 8.28
N GLU A 32 -0.74 18.54 9.45
CA GLU A 32 0.34 19.37 9.95
C GLU A 32 1.50 18.49 10.40
N GLY A 33 2.67 18.67 9.77
CA GLY A 33 3.82 17.81 9.91
C GLY A 33 3.49 16.34 9.63
N GLY A 34 3.73 15.50 10.63
CA GLY A 34 3.45 14.06 10.56
C GLY A 34 2.02 13.65 10.89
N LYS A 35 1.08 14.58 11.10
CA LYS A 35 -0.26 14.28 11.67
C LYS A 35 -1.39 14.70 10.71
N PRO A 36 -2.11 13.76 10.07
CA PRO A 36 -3.31 14.07 9.31
C PRO A 36 -4.56 14.04 10.20
N TYR A 37 -5.53 14.87 9.83
CA TYR A 37 -6.77 15.13 10.55
C TYR A 37 -7.95 15.11 9.61
N SER A 38 -9.12 14.73 10.14
CA SER A 38 -10.38 14.78 9.41
C SER A 38 -11.43 15.55 10.22
N TYR A 39 -12.11 16.49 9.56
CA TYR A 39 -13.10 17.43 10.11
C TYR A 39 -12.64 18.34 11.27
N GLY A 40 -11.41 18.19 11.76
CA GLY A 40 -10.79 19.07 12.73
C GLY A 40 -9.71 18.37 13.56
N PHE A 41 -8.99 19.14 14.38
CA PHE A 41 -7.91 18.62 15.23
C PHE A 41 -8.38 17.58 16.27
N HIS A 42 -9.68 17.56 16.59
CA HIS A 42 -10.29 16.60 17.51
C HIS A 42 -10.29 15.16 16.97
N TYR A 43 -10.12 14.96 15.66
CA TYR A 43 -10.06 13.64 15.05
C TYR A 43 -8.76 13.45 14.27
N PRO A 44 -7.65 13.11 14.98
CA PRO A 44 -6.43 12.68 14.34
C PRO A 44 -6.64 11.31 13.68
N VAL A 45 -6.32 11.24 12.39
CA VAL A 45 -6.44 10.00 11.63
C VAL A 45 -5.21 9.13 11.81
N ALA A 46 -4.03 9.76 11.86
CA ALA A 46 -2.77 9.05 12.03
C ALA A 46 -1.66 9.92 12.66
N LYS A 47 -0.47 9.34 12.81
CA LYS A 47 0.79 10.03 13.13
C LYS A 47 1.96 9.25 12.53
N LEU A 48 2.90 9.93 11.89
CA LEU A 48 4.17 9.33 11.51
C LEU A 48 5.10 9.20 12.73
N VAL A 49 5.77 8.05 12.82
CA VAL A 49 6.78 7.73 13.84
C VAL A 49 8.05 7.33 13.10
N GLY A 50 9.04 8.23 13.09
CA GLY A 50 10.21 8.08 12.22
C GLY A 50 9.83 8.14 10.73
N GLU A 51 10.71 7.61 9.88
CA GLU A 51 10.53 7.68 8.41
C GLU A 51 9.60 6.58 7.87
N ASP A 52 9.58 5.41 8.51
CA ASP A 52 8.99 4.18 7.94
C ASP A 52 7.78 3.64 8.71
N THR A 53 7.30 4.33 9.75
CA THR A 53 6.16 3.87 10.56
C THR A 53 5.05 4.91 10.66
N ALA A 54 3.80 4.45 10.65
CA ALA A 54 2.61 5.25 10.87
C ALA A 54 1.67 4.59 11.88
N LEU A 55 1.21 5.34 12.87
CA LEU A 55 0.15 4.94 13.79
C LEU A 55 -1.18 5.46 13.25
N PHE A 56 -2.14 4.58 12.98
CA PHE A 56 -3.47 4.92 12.49
C PHE A 56 -4.51 4.70 13.57
N ASN A 57 -5.48 5.61 13.64
CA ASN A 57 -6.63 5.46 14.54
C ASN A 57 -7.43 4.20 14.18
N ASN A 58 -7.67 3.29 15.10
CA ASN A 58 -8.43 2.06 14.86
C ASN A 58 -9.96 2.25 14.93
N THR A 59 -10.46 3.39 15.43
CA THR A 59 -11.90 3.70 15.56
C THR A 59 -12.35 4.81 14.59
N PRO A 60 -13.11 4.47 13.53
CA PRO A 60 -13.78 5.49 12.74
C PRO A 60 -14.99 6.04 13.48
N THR A 61 -15.15 7.36 13.49
CA THR A 61 -16.32 8.04 14.07
C THR A 61 -17.54 8.08 13.14
N SER A 62 -17.34 7.83 11.84
CA SER A 62 -18.39 7.81 10.81
C SER A 62 -17.97 6.98 9.60
N VAL A 63 -18.92 6.69 8.69
CA VAL A 63 -18.63 6.00 7.42
C VAL A 63 -17.67 6.82 6.55
N THR A 64 -17.78 8.15 6.58
CA THR A 64 -16.91 9.04 5.82
C THR A 64 -15.49 9.05 6.38
N THR A 65 -15.32 9.10 7.70
CA THR A 65 -13.99 9.02 8.32
C THR A 65 -13.36 7.64 8.13
N ALA A 66 -14.16 6.56 8.17
CA ALA A 66 -13.69 5.22 7.81
C ALA A 66 -13.13 5.15 6.39
N ARG A 67 -13.81 5.78 5.42
CA ARG A 67 -13.36 5.84 4.02
C ARG A 67 -12.08 6.66 3.87
N GLN A 68 -12.02 7.86 4.44
CA GLN A 68 -10.83 8.72 4.38
C GLN A 68 -9.61 8.03 4.99
N ARG A 69 -9.77 7.46 6.20
CA ARG A 69 -8.74 6.67 6.87
C ARG A 69 -8.23 5.52 6.03
N SER A 70 -9.12 4.80 5.33
CA SER A 70 -8.71 3.74 4.42
C SER A 70 -7.90 4.26 3.23
N GLN A 71 -8.24 5.44 2.71
CA GLN A 71 -7.51 6.06 1.60
C GLN A 71 -6.14 6.59 2.07
N GLU A 72 -6.07 7.18 3.26
CA GLU A 72 -4.81 7.59 3.90
C GLU A 72 -3.89 6.41 4.19
N ALA A 73 -4.43 5.32 4.75
CA ALA A 73 -3.67 4.09 4.99
C ALA A 73 -3.15 3.49 3.67
N GLN A 74 -3.92 3.61 2.58
CA GLN A 74 -3.45 3.23 1.26
C GLN A 74 -2.31 4.12 0.75
N ALA A 75 -2.36 5.43 0.99
CA ALA A 75 -1.27 6.34 0.64
C ALA A 75 0.01 6.04 1.44
N ALA A 76 -0.13 5.64 2.71
CA ALA A 76 0.95 5.27 3.61
C ALA A 76 1.32 3.77 3.58
N SER A 77 0.78 2.99 2.64
CA SER A 77 0.95 1.53 2.59
C SER A 77 2.38 1.02 2.38
N HIS A 78 3.28 1.93 1.97
CA HIS A 78 4.71 1.67 1.84
C HIS A 78 5.45 1.75 3.18
N LYS A 79 4.76 2.17 4.25
CA LYS A 79 5.24 2.24 5.64
C LYS A 79 4.67 1.08 6.46
N LYS A 80 5.29 0.80 7.59
CA LYS A 80 4.71 -0.06 8.64
C LYS A 80 3.53 0.66 9.28
N ILE A 81 2.34 0.07 9.23
CA ILE A 81 1.12 0.63 9.82
C ILE A 81 0.77 -0.15 11.09
N PHE A 82 0.47 0.58 12.16
CA PHE A 82 -0.12 0.07 13.40
C PHE A 82 -1.49 0.69 13.63
N TRP A 83 -2.52 -0.13 13.85
CA TRP A 83 -3.88 0.33 14.15
C TRP A 83 -4.13 0.42 15.66
N VAL A 84 -4.08 1.64 16.18
CA VAL A 84 -4.10 1.97 17.62
C VAL A 84 -5.28 2.84 18.02
N ALA A 85 -5.68 2.79 19.29
CA ALA A 85 -6.73 3.65 19.84
C ALA A 85 -6.34 5.13 19.85
N ASN A 86 -5.12 5.45 20.29
CA ASN A 86 -4.56 6.80 20.29
C ASN A 86 -3.39 6.90 19.30
N PRO A 87 -3.60 7.40 18.07
CA PRO A 87 -2.52 7.58 17.10
C PRO A 87 -1.53 8.67 17.52
N LEU A 88 -1.91 9.60 18.40
CA LEU A 88 -1.06 10.71 18.81
C LEU A 88 -0.13 10.38 19.99
N ALA A 89 -0.24 9.18 20.56
CA ALA A 89 0.57 8.69 21.68
C ALA A 89 2.05 9.12 21.56
N SER A 90 2.56 9.67 22.65
CA SER A 90 3.86 10.35 22.74
C SER A 90 4.62 10.02 24.02
N THR A 91 3.91 9.57 25.05
CA THR A 91 4.50 9.14 26.33
C THR A 91 4.45 7.62 26.48
N ALA A 92 5.32 7.07 27.32
CA ALA A 92 5.32 5.64 27.62
C ALA A 92 3.96 5.15 28.13
N GLY A 93 3.25 5.95 28.95
CA GLY A 93 1.92 5.62 29.44
C GLY A 93 0.85 5.59 28.34
N GLU A 94 0.92 6.51 27.36
CA GLU A 94 0.01 6.47 26.20
C GLU A 94 0.26 5.27 25.28
N HIS A 95 1.53 4.92 25.05
CA HIS A 95 1.88 3.70 24.33
C HIS A 95 1.43 2.45 25.08
N GLU A 96 1.49 2.47 26.41
CA GLU A 96 0.95 1.40 27.25
C GLU A 96 -0.56 1.23 27.09
N MET A 97 -1.31 2.33 27.04
CA MET A 97 -2.75 2.28 26.79
C MET A 97 -3.07 1.68 25.41
N ASN A 98 -2.32 2.05 24.36
CA ASN A 98 -2.47 1.44 23.05
C ASN A 98 -2.16 -0.06 23.06
N LEU A 99 -1.14 -0.49 23.81
CA LEU A 99 -0.83 -1.89 23.92
C LEU A 99 -1.91 -2.66 24.69
N ARG A 100 -2.50 -2.07 25.73
CA ARG A 100 -3.68 -2.64 26.42
C ARG A 100 -4.88 -2.80 25.48
N ASP A 101 -5.18 -1.80 24.63
CA ASP A 101 -6.23 -1.92 23.60
C ASP A 101 -5.98 -3.11 22.65
N TYR A 102 -4.75 -3.29 22.17
CA TYR A 102 -4.40 -4.45 21.34
C TYR A 102 -4.75 -5.77 22.03
N LEU A 103 -4.44 -5.88 23.32
CA LEU A 103 -4.59 -7.10 24.10
C LEU A 103 -6.05 -7.37 24.46
N GLU A 104 -6.82 -6.32 24.74
CA GLU A 104 -8.27 -6.40 24.91
C GLU A 104 -8.93 -6.93 23.62
N ARG A 105 -8.56 -6.37 22.46
CA ARG A 105 -9.04 -6.85 21.16
C ARG A 105 -8.60 -8.29 20.86
N VAL A 106 -7.41 -8.71 21.29
CA VAL A 106 -6.97 -10.12 21.22
C VAL A 106 -7.88 -10.99 22.07
N ASN A 107 -8.12 -10.61 23.33
CA ASN A 107 -8.96 -11.36 24.26
C ASN A 107 -10.42 -11.46 23.78
N ASP A 108 -11.00 -10.37 23.28
CA ASP A 108 -12.33 -10.36 22.69
C ASP A 108 -12.44 -11.34 21.52
N LEU A 109 -11.44 -11.30 20.64
CA LEU A 109 -11.42 -12.16 19.48
C LEU A 109 -11.23 -13.63 19.88
N VAL A 110 -10.36 -13.93 20.86
CA VAL A 110 -10.19 -15.27 21.44
C VAL A 110 -11.50 -15.77 22.06
N GLY A 111 -12.13 -14.98 22.94
CA GLY A 111 -13.39 -15.31 23.60
C GLY A 111 -14.59 -15.42 22.65
N SER A 112 -14.46 -14.95 21.41
CA SER A 112 -15.46 -15.10 20.36
C SER A 112 -15.33 -16.40 19.55
N ILE A 113 -14.16 -17.05 19.56
CA ILE A 113 -13.88 -18.27 18.77
C ILE A 113 -14.82 -19.43 19.14
N PRO A 114 -15.08 -19.76 20.42
CA PRO A 114 -15.93 -20.89 20.78
C PRO A 114 -17.34 -20.77 20.19
N ARG A 115 -17.87 -19.54 20.15
CA ARG A 115 -19.21 -19.19 19.67
C ARG A 115 -19.31 -19.03 18.14
N ALA A 116 -18.18 -18.97 17.44
CA ALA A 116 -18.17 -18.76 16.01
C ALA A 116 -18.58 -20.04 15.24
N ARG A 117 -19.25 -19.86 14.11
CA ARG A 117 -19.53 -20.96 13.17
C ARG A 117 -18.21 -21.60 12.70
N LYS A 118 -18.23 -22.91 12.41
CA LYS A 118 -17.03 -23.71 12.08
C LYS A 118 -16.20 -23.07 10.95
N GLU A 119 -16.87 -22.63 9.89
CA GLU A 119 -16.28 -21.97 8.72
C GLU A 119 -15.61 -20.62 9.04
N ASN A 120 -15.96 -20.00 10.17
CA ASN A 120 -15.44 -18.71 10.60
C ASN A 120 -14.35 -18.83 11.68
N LYS A 121 -14.22 -19.98 12.36
CA LYS A 121 -13.24 -20.16 13.43
C LYS A 121 -11.82 -19.94 12.93
N GLY A 122 -11.44 -20.54 11.81
CA GLY A 122 -10.12 -20.36 11.23
C GLY A 122 -9.79 -18.90 10.88
N PHE A 123 -10.75 -18.13 10.33
CA PHE A 123 -10.55 -16.70 10.06
C PHE A 123 -10.30 -15.89 11.33
N ARG A 124 -11.04 -16.17 12.40
CA ARG A 124 -10.84 -15.52 13.71
C ARG A 124 -9.46 -15.84 14.28
N ILE A 125 -9.03 -17.09 14.22
CA ILE A 125 -7.70 -17.47 14.72
C ILE A 125 -6.59 -16.78 13.91
N VAL A 126 -6.72 -16.69 12.59
CA VAL A 126 -5.76 -15.94 11.76
C VAL A 126 -5.72 -14.47 12.19
N ALA A 127 -6.88 -13.86 12.43
CA ALA A 127 -6.96 -12.47 12.90
C ALA A 127 -6.35 -12.29 14.30
N VAL A 128 -6.52 -13.26 15.23
CA VAL A 128 -5.85 -13.22 16.54
C VAL A 128 -4.33 -13.24 16.36
N ASN A 129 -3.80 -14.16 15.56
CA ASN A 129 -2.36 -14.26 15.34
C ASN A 129 -1.78 -12.98 14.72
N GLN A 130 -2.49 -12.39 13.76
CA GLN A 130 -2.07 -11.12 13.15
C GLN A 130 -2.05 -9.99 14.17
N LEU A 131 -3.10 -9.90 14.99
CA LEU A 131 -3.23 -8.84 16.00
C LEU A 131 -2.19 -8.99 17.12
N LEU A 132 -1.93 -10.23 17.56
CA LEU A 132 -0.90 -10.53 18.56
C LEU A 132 0.49 -10.22 18.03
N GLN A 133 0.77 -10.57 16.77
CA GLN A 133 2.04 -10.23 16.12
C GLN A 133 2.22 -8.71 16.01
N GLU A 134 1.17 -7.99 15.60
CA GLU A 134 1.19 -6.52 15.55
C GLU A 134 1.42 -5.91 16.95
N ALA A 135 0.81 -6.46 17.99
CA ALA A 135 1.01 -6.02 19.38
C ALA A 135 2.46 -6.23 19.86
N LYS A 136 3.10 -7.36 19.48
CA LYS A 136 4.51 -7.63 19.77
C LYS A 136 5.44 -6.66 19.07
N GLU A 137 5.21 -6.42 17.79
CA GLU A 137 5.99 -5.47 17.00
C GLU A 137 5.82 -4.04 17.51
N TYR A 138 4.62 -3.69 17.98
CA TYR A 138 4.36 -2.40 18.65
C TYR A 138 5.13 -2.30 19.97
N ALA A 139 5.07 -3.35 20.80
CA ALA A 139 5.82 -3.38 22.05
C ALA A 139 7.33 -3.27 21.82
N ASP A 140 7.86 -3.90 20.77
CA ASP A 140 9.26 -3.79 20.38
C ASP A 140 9.63 -2.37 19.95
N LEU A 141 8.85 -1.77 19.06
CA LEU A 141 9.06 -0.40 18.57
C LEU A 141 9.14 0.63 19.72
N PHE A 142 8.37 0.43 20.79
CA PHE A 142 8.34 1.34 21.94
C PHE A 142 9.07 0.81 23.17
N ASN A 143 9.94 -0.21 23.01
CA ASN A 143 10.79 -0.79 24.08
C ASN A 143 10.01 -1.33 25.30
N MET A 144 8.82 -1.87 25.06
CA MET A 144 7.91 -2.41 26.09
C MET A 144 7.94 -3.95 26.16
N THR A 145 8.64 -4.63 25.26
CA THR A 145 8.66 -6.11 25.14
C THR A 145 8.92 -6.82 26.47
N GLY A 146 9.86 -6.34 27.29
CA GLY A 146 10.18 -6.95 28.58
C GLY A 146 9.00 -7.01 29.55
N ARG A 147 8.18 -5.95 29.60
CA ARG A 147 7.01 -5.85 30.49
C ARG A 147 5.89 -6.83 30.12
N TYR A 148 5.78 -7.16 28.83
CA TYR A 148 4.66 -7.90 28.28
C TYR A 148 5.00 -9.33 27.86
N ARG A 149 6.27 -9.74 28.02
CA ARG A 149 6.78 -11.05 27.60
C ARG A 149 5.93 -12.22 28.09
N GLU A 150 5.68 -12.32 29.40
CA GLU A 150 4.96 -13.46 29.98
C GLU A 150 3.52 -13.56 29.46
N MET A 151 2.84 -12.43 29.31
CA MET A 151 1.49 -12.41 28.80
C MET A 151 1.43 -12.77 27.31
N PHE A 152 2.39 -12.31 26.50
CA PHE A 152 2.51 -12.75 25.11
C PHE A 152 2.74 -14.27 25.02
N LEU A 153 3.62 -14.83 25.84
CA LEU A 153 3.87 -16.27 25.90
C LEU A 153 2.61 -17.05 26.32
N GLY A 154 1.83 -16.53 27.26
CA GLY A 154 0.55 -17.10 27.66
C GLY A 154 -0.47 -17.17 26.51
N LEU A 155 -0.61 -16.08 25.76
CA LEU A 155 -1.51 -16.02 24.60
C LEU A 155 -1.06 -16.95 23.47
N GLU A 156 0.25 -17.05 23.21
CA GLU A 156 0.78 -17.99 22.21
C GLU A 156 0.49 -19.44 22.56
N LYS A 157 0.71 -19.84 23.82
CA LYS A 157 0.40 -21.20 24.28
C LYS A 157 -1.07 -21.56 24.07
N GLN A 158 -1.99 -20.62 24.30
CA GLN A 158 -3.42 -20.82 24.03
C GLN A 158 -3.70 -21.04 22.53
N LEU A 159 -2.95 -20.37 21.65
CA LEU A 159 -3.12 -20.44 20.20
C LEU A 159 -2.43 -21.66 19.56
N SER A 160 -1.43 -22.26 20.20
CA SER A 160 -0.69 -23.43 19.72
C SER A 160 -1.33 -24.79 20.06
N SER A 161 -2.59 -24.82 20.49
CA SER A 161 -3.29 -26.11 20.64
C SER A 161 -3.56 -26.74 19.26
N GLY A 162 -3.38 -28.06 19.11
CA GLY A 162 -3.38 -28.74 17.80
C GLY A 162 -4.68 -28.58 16.98
N SER A 163 -5.82 -28.35 17.63
CA SER A 163 -7.09 -28.03 16.94
C SER A 163 -7.11 -26.63 16.31
N VAL A 164 -6.37 -25.68 16.90
CA VAL A 164 -6.29 -24.29 16.45
C VAL A 164 -5.35 -24.16 15.24
N GLU A 165 -4.23 -24.88 15.23
CA GLU A 165 -3.27 -24.88 14.11
C GLU A 165 -3.88 -25.39 12.79
N SER A 166 -4.65 -26.48 12.84
CA SER A 166 -5.33 -27.02 11.66
C SER A 166 -6.36 -26.06 11.08
N LEU A 167 -7.15 -25.39 11.93
CA LEU A 167 -8.11 -24.36 11.52
C LEU A 167 -7.42 -23.13 10.91
N VAL A 168 -6.24 -22.74 11.40
CA VAL A 168 -5.43 -21.66 10.80
C VAL A 168 -4.95 -22.03 9.41
N ALA A 169 -4.41 -23.25 9.24
CA ALA A 169 -3.92 -23.71 7.96
C ALA A 169 -5.05 -23.75 6.91
N GLU A 170 -6.23 -24.26 7.28
CA GLU A 170 -7.41 -24.30 6.42
C GLU A 170 -7.89 -22.88 6.04
N ALA A 171 -7.98 -21.96 7.01
CA ALA A 171 -8.38 -20.58 6.72
C ALA A 171 -7.36 -19.82 5.86
N LYS A 172 -6.05 -20.01 6.08
CA LYS A 172 -5.01 -19.44 5.21
C LYS A 172 -5.14 -19.96 3.78
N LYS A 173 -5.41 -21.26 3.60
CA LYS A 173 -5.64 -21.88 2.29
C LYS A 173 -6.90 -21.30 1.63
N ALA A 174 -8.01 -21.21 2.36
CA ALA A 174 -9.26 -20.63 1.86
C ALA A 174 -9.11 -19.15 1.48
N ALA A 175 -8.41 -18.35 2.29
CA ALA A 175 -8.13 -16.94 2.00
C ALA A 175 -7.25 -16.76 0.76
N ARG A 176 -6.20 -17.59 0.61
CA ARG A 176 -5.35 -17.60 -0.58
C ARG A 176 -6.15 -17.92 -1.84
N GLU A 177 -7.02 -18.92 -1.75
CA GLU A 177 -7.86 -19.35 -2.87
C GLU A 177 -8.88 -18.26 -3.26
N ARG A 178 -9.52 -17.61 -2.27
CA ARG A 178 -10.41 -16.46 -2.52
C ARG A 178 -9.65 -15.32 -3.21
N ARG A 179 -8.46 -14.95 -2.72
CA ARG A 179 -7.62 -13.90 -3.33
C ARG A 179 -7.25 -14.27 -4.78
N ARG A 180 -6.92 -15.54 -5.04
CA ARG A 180 -6.63 -16.05 -6.39
C ARG A 180 -7.81 -15.85 -7.32
N LYS A 181 -9.01 -16.32 -6.94
CA LYS A 181 -10.23 -16.21 -7.76
C LYS A 181 -10.60 -14.75 -8.05
N VAL A 182 -10.56 -13.89 -7.02
CA VAL A 182 -10.82 -12.44 -7.19
C VAL A 182 -9.81 -11.80 -8.13
N ARG A 183 -8.52 -12.18 -8.00
CA ARG A 183 -7.48 -11.68 -8.88
C ARG A 183 -7.63 -12.16 -10.31
N GLU A 184 -7.94 -13.44 -10.53
CA GLU A 184 -8.17 -13.99 -11.86
C GLU A 184 -9.31 -13.26 -12.57
N LYS A 185 -10.44 -13.07 -11.89
CA LYS A 185 -11.57 -12.29 -12.41
C LYS A 185 -11.16 -10.85 -12.75
N PHE A 186 -10.41 -10.19 -11.87
CA PHE A 186 -9.90 -8.85 -12.14
C PHE A 186 -9.00 -8.81 -13.38
N LEU A 187 -8.09 -9.78 -13.53
CA LEU A 187 -7.16 -9.87 -14.66
C LEU A 187 -7.89 -10.15 -15.98
N SER A 188 -8.94 -10.97 -15.98
CA SER A 188 -9.70 -11.33 -17.19
C SER A 188 -10.74 -10.30 -17.59
N GLU A 189 -11.39 -9.62 -16.63
CA GLU A 189 -12.54 -8.74 -16.93
C GLU A 189 -12.22 -7.25 -16.79
N THR A 190 -11.47 -6.85 -15.75
CA THR A 190 -11.30 -5.44 -15.39
C THR A 190 -10.05 -4.83 -16.01
N LEU A 191 -8.92 -5.53 -15.92
CA LEU A 191 -7.65 -5.06 -16.46
C LEU A 191 -7.69 -4.80 -17.99
N PRO A 192 -8.37 -5.62 -18.82
CA PRO A 192 -8.48 -5.34 -20.25
C PRO A 192 -9.24 -4.05 -20.55
N LYS A 193 -10.31 -3.75 -19.82
CA LYS A 193 -11.09 -2.50 -19.97
C LYS A 193 -10.22 -1.27 -19.69
N PHE A 194 -9.41 -1.31 -18.63
CA PHE A 194 -8.42 -0.27 -18.35
C PHE A 194 -7.39 -0.13 -19.48
N ARG A 195 -6.85 -1.26 -19.98
CA ARG A 195 -5.86 -1.25 -21.07
C ARG A 195 -6.41 -0.66 -22.37
N ARG A 196 -7.70 -0.86 -22.67
CA ARG A 196 -8.40 -0.22 -23.80
C ARG A 196 -8.83 1.22 -23.52
N GLY A 197 -8.74 1.67 -22.29
CA GLY A 197 -9.08 3.03 -21.88
C GLY A 197 -10.56 3.29 -21.61
N GLU A 198 -11.38 2.25 -21.54
CA GLU A 198 -12.79 2.33 -21.12
C GLU A 198 -12.92 2.77 -19.65
N ILE A 199 -11.93 2.44 -18.83
CA ILE A 199 -11.87 2.81 -17.41
C ILE A 199 -10.55 3.53 -17.15
N ARG A 200 -10.61 4.69 -16.47
CA ARG A 200 -9.42 5.51 -16.19
C ARG A 200 -8.57 4.99 -15.04
N TYR A 201 -9.21 4.46 -13.99
CA TYR A 201 -8.55 4.05 -12.74
C TYR A 201 -8.98 2.65 -12.33
N ILE A 202 -8.02 1.82 -11.95
CA ILE A 202 -8.27 0.50 -11.38
C ILE A 202 -7.32 0.24 -10.22
N THR A 203 -7.81 -0.48 -9.22
CA THR A 203 -7.00 -0.94 -8.09
C THR A 203 -6.97 -2.45 -8.11
N ASP A 204 -5.75 -2.97 -8.03
CA ASP A 204 -5.48 -4.39 -7.84
C ASP A 204 -6.16 -4.87 -6.53
N PRO A 205 -7.01 -5.90 -6.58
CA PRO A 205 -7.80 -6.33 -5.42
C PRO A 205 -7.00 -7.12 -4.38
N VAL A 206 -5.75 -7.49 -4.68
CA VAL A 206 -4.90 -8.27 -3.77
C VAL A 206 -3.73 -7.43 -3.24
N ASN A 207 -3.12 -6.61 -4.08
CA ASN A 207 -2.05 -5.70 -3.70
C ASN A 207 -2.36 -4.30 -4.22
N PRO A 208 -2.98 -3.43 -3.40
CA PRO A 208 -3.45 -2.12 -3.85
C PRO A 208 -2.33 -1.17 -4.30
N ASN A 209 -1.07 -1.49 -4.03
CA ASN A 209 0.09 -0.70 -4.46
C ASN A 209 0.48 -0.99 -5.91
N VAL A 210 0.05 -2.12 -6.47
CA VAL A 210 0.33 -2.44 -7.86
C VAL A 210 -0.36 -1.44 -8.79
N ALA A 211 0.42 -0.82 -9.65
CA ALA A 211 -0.02 0.06 -10.71
C ALA A 211 0.14 -0.64 -12.07
N TYR A 212 -0.91 -0.61 -12.88
CA TYR A 212 -0.93 -1.15 -14.23
C TYR A 212 -0.71 -0.04 -15.24
N LEU A 213 -0.11 -0.37 -16.40
CA LEU A 213 0.18 0.61 -17.43
C LEU A 213 -0.75 0.47 -18.64
N ARG A 214 -1.03 1.58 -19.31
CA ARG A 214 -1.64 1.59 -20.64
C ARG A 214 -0.95 2.62 -21.52
N VAL A 215 -0.84 2.33 -22.81
CA VAL A 215 -0.45 3.33 -23.81
C VAL A 215 -1.69 4.18 -24.10
N THR A 216 -1.55 5.50 -24.08
CA THR A 216 -2.64 6.41 -24.40
C THR A 216 -2.64 6.73 -25.89
N ASP A 217 -3.84 6.94 -26.45
CA ASP A 217 -4.05 7.26 -27.86
C ASP A 217 -3.34 6.27 -28.80
N LEU A 218 -3.46 4.98 -28.47
CA LEU A 218 -2.86 3.90 -29.22
C LEU A 218 -3.38 3.90 -30.66
N ARG A 219 -2.50 4.13 -31.63
CA ARG A 219 -2.81 4.07 -33.06
C ARG A 219 -2.02 2.94 -33.70
N VAL A 220 -2.68 2.24 -34.61
CA VAL A 220 -2.07 1.21 -35.44
C VAL A 220 -2.03 1.76 -36.85
N GLU A 221 -0.82 1.97 -37.38
CA GLU A 221 -0.54 2.62 -38.64
C GLU A 221 0.36 1.73 -39.52
N GLY A 222 0.44 2.04 -40.81
CA GLY A 222 1.21 1.29 -41.82
C GLY A 222 0.38 0.27 -42.60
N GLU A 223 0.86 -0.16 -43.76
CA GLU A 223 0.13 -0.96 -44.76
C GLU A 223 -0.41 -2.32 -44.24
N LYS A 224 0.05 -2.78 -43.08
CA LYS A 224 -0.44 -4.00 -42.39
C LYS A 224 -0.60 -3.82 -40.88
N GLY A 225 -0.70 -2.59 -40.39
CA GLY A 225 -0.73 -2.29 -38.95
C GLY A 225 0.56 -2.68 -38.22
N ASN A 226 1.70 -2.65 -38.91
CA ASN A 226 3.01 -3.01 -38.37
C ASN A 226 3.62 -1.92 -37.47
N ARG A 227 3.06 -0.70 -37.46
CA ARG A 227 3.53 0.39 -36.62
C ARG A 227 2.48 0.72 -35.56
N VAL A 228 2.85 0.51 -34.30
CA VAL A 228 2.01 0.90 -33.15
C VAL A 228 2.58 2.16 -32.52
N THR A 229 1.79 3.22 -32.48
CA THR A 229 2.17 4.52 -31.90
C THR A 229 1.21 4.90 -30.77
N GLY A 230 1.63 5.83 -29.91
CA GLY A 230 0.79 6.38 -28.85
C GLY A 230 1.39 7.67 -28.30
N ASN A 231 0.56 8.48 -27.63
CA ASN A 231 0.99 9.79 -27.12
C ASN A 231 1.78 9.70 -25.82
N GLY A 232 1.54 8.65 -25.02
CA GLY A 232 2.17 8.50 -23.72
C GLY A 232 1.79 7.20 -23.00
N VAL A 233 2.15 7.14 -21.73
CA VAL A 233 1.88 6.01 -20.85
C VAL A 233 1.15 6.50 -19.60
N ALA A 234 -0.04 5.96 -19.36
CA ALA A 234 -0.80 6.23 -18.14
C ALA A 234 -0.76 5.03 -17.19
N THR A 235 -0.71 5.31 -15.90
CA THR A 235 -0.85 4.32 -14.83
C THR A 235 -2.30 4.20 -14.39
N SER A 236 -2.68 3.06 -13.84
CA SER A 236 -4.01 2.84 -13.24
C SER A 236 -4.28 3.66 -11.99
N LYS A 237 -3.26 4.42 -11.54
CA LYS A 237 -3.27 5.27 -10.35
C LYS A 237 -3.23 6.77 -10.70
N GLY A 238 -3.40 7.11 -11.97
CA GLY A 238 -3.59 8.50 -12.42
C GLY A 238 -2.33 9.28 -12.72
N ILE A 239 -1.16 8.63 -12.75
CA ILE A 239 0.06 9.23 -13.31
C ILE A 239 0.03 9.09 -14.82
N TYR A 240 0.34 10.19 -15.52
CA TYR A 240 0.58 10.22 -16.95
C TYR A 240 2.04 10.62 -17.23
N LEU A 241 2.65 9.92 -18.18
CA LEU A 241 3.97 10.22 -18.72
C LEU A 241 3.86 10.45 -20.22
N GLU A 242 4.51 11.49 -20.72
CA GLU A 242 4.71 11.66 -22.15
C GLU A 242 5.57 10.50 -22.69
N LEU A 243 5.45 10.22 -23.99
CA LEU A 243 6.22 9.13 -24.61
C LEU A 243 7.73 9.30 -24.42
N SER A 244 8.23 10.54 -24.45
CA SER A 244 9.65 10.86 -24.25
C SER A 244 10.15 10.50 -22.84
N GLU A 245 9.34 10.79 -21.82
CA GLU A 245 9.60 10.47 -20.41
C GLU A 245 9.54 8.95 -20.18
N ALA A 246 8.51 8.29 -20.73
CA ALA A 246 8.34 6.85 -20.65
C ALA A 246 9.54 6.09 -21.26
N LYS A 247 10.07 6.56 -22.40
CA LYS A 247 11.28 6.00 -23.04
C LYS A 247 12.52 6.11 -22.14
N LYS A 248 12.73 7.27 -21.52
CA LYS A 248 13.86 7.48 -20.58
C LYS A 248 13.75 6.55 -19.38
N LEU A 249 12.56 6.44 -18.80
CA LEU A 249 12.30 5.58 -17.64
C LEU A 249 12.48 4.09 -17.99
N TRP A 250 11.99 3.66 -19.16
CA TRP A 250 12.21 2.30 -19.66
C TRP A 250 13.69 1.95 -19.78
N LYS A 251 14.51 2.84 -20.38
CA LYS A 251 15.96 2.64 -20.50
C LYS A 251 16.61 2.37 -19.14
N LEU A 252 16.25 3.17 -18.13
CA LEU A 252 16.76 3.02 -16.76
C LEU A 252 16.30 1.69 -16.12
N ILE A 253 15.02 1.34 -16.27
CA ILE A 253 14.45 0.09 -15.75
C ILE A 253 15.15 -1.13 -16.37
N SER A 254 15.26 -1.18 -17.70
CA SER A 254 15.91 -2.28 -18.43
C SER A 254 17.37 -2.43 -18.01
N LEU A 255 18.11 -1.31 -17.93
CA LEU A 255 19.50 -1.32 -17.52
C LEU A 255 19.68 -1.81 -16.08
N THR A 256 18.82 -1.37 -15.16
CA THR A 256 18.85 -1.79 -13.75
C THR A 256 18.65 -3.31 -13.65
N LYS A 257 17.65 -3.85 -14.37
CA LYS A 257 17.41 -5.30 -14.41
C LYS A 257 18.58 -6.06 -15.02
N ALA A 258 19.10 -5.60 -16.15
CA ALA A 258 20.19 -6.28 -16.86
C ALA A 258 21.48 -6.31 -16.02
N ARG A 259 21.72 -5.30 -15.19
CA ARG A 259 22.84 -5.27 -14.23
C ARG A 259 22.60 -6.13 -12.98
N GLY A 260 21.35 -6.51 -12.69
CA GLY A 260 20.99 -7.26 -11.49
C GLY A 260 21.25 -6.51 -10.17
N LYS A 261 21.42 -5.18 -10.20
CA LYS A 261 21.67 -4.35 -9.01
C LYS A 261 20.56 -3.31 -8.89
N PRO A 262 19.98 -3.10 -7.69
CA PRO A 262 18.93 -2.11 -7.51
C PRO A 262 19.46 -0.69 -7.76
N PHE A 263 18.60 0.18 -8.26
CA PHE A 263 18.86 1.61 -8.41
C PHE A 263 18.02 2.39 -7.40
N VAL A 264 18.70 3.14 -6.54
CA VAL A 264 18.09 4.07 -5.59
C VAL A 264 18.67 5.45 -5.90
N PRO A 265 17.85 6.45 -6.29
CA PRO A 265 18.32 7.80 -6.53
C PRO A 265 18.97 8.39 -5.28
N LYS A 266 20.20 8.92 -5.41
CA LYS A 266 20.87 9.65 -4.32
C LYS A 266 20.28 11.05 -4.08
N LYS A 267 19.51 11.54 -5.04
CA LYS A 267 18.78 12.82 -5.00
C LYS A 267 17.40 12.60 -5.60
N THR A 268 16.44 13.44 -5.24
CA THR A 268 15.09 13.39 -5.81
C THR A 268 15.14 13.50 -7.33
N ILE A 269 14.68 12.46 -8.02
CA ILE A 269 14.50 12.45 -9.46
C ILE A 269 13.01 12.58 -9.74
N TRP A 270 12.61 13.69 -10.35
CA TRP A 270 11.25 13.89 -10.83
C TRP A 270 11.04 13.09 -12.12
N ILE A 271 10.00 12.27 -12.13
CA ILE A 271 9.55 11.57 -13.34
C ILE A 271 8.68 12.51 -14.18
N ASN A 272 7.85 13.32 -13.51
CA ASN A 272 7.11 14.45 -14.06
C ASN A 272 6.91 15.51 -12.93
N HIS A 273 6.10 16.54 -13.15
CA HIS A 273 5.86 17.62 -12.17
C HIS A 273 5.09 17.19 -10.90
N THR A 274 4.57 15.96 -10.83
CA THR A 274 3.80 15.46 -9.67
C THR A 274 4.42 14.24 -8.98
N PHE A 275 5.42 13.60 -9.60
CA PHE A 275 5.87 12.28 -9.17
C PHE A 275 7.39 12.13 -9.15
N THR A 276 7.91 11.52 -8.08
CA THR A 276 9.34 11.24 -7.90
C THR A 276 9.65 9.76 -7.97
N LEU A 277 10.81 9.42 -8.55
CA LEU A 277 11.34 8.08 -8.60
C LEU A 277 11.82 7.65 -7.20
N GLY A 278 11.30 6.51 -6.70
CA GLY A 278 11.68 5.97 -5.39
C GLY A 278 12.83 4.98 -5.48
N LYS A 279 12.59 3.79 -6.03
CA LYS A 279 13.64 2.78 -6.28
C LYS A 279 13.28 1.91 -7.47
N ILE A 280 14.27 1.34 -8.13
CA ILE A 280 14.09 0.24 -9.08
C ILE A 280 14.81 -0.97 -8.50
N THR A 281 14.09 -2.07 -8.31
CA THR A 281 14.67 -3.29 -7.74
C THR A 281 15.65 -3.94 -8.72
N ALA A 282 16.51 -4.84 -8.23
CA ALA A 282 17.37 -5.66 -9.10
C ALA A 282 16.59 -6.47 -10.15
N LYS A 283 15.30 -6.76 -9.89
CA LYS A 283 14.41 -7.47 -10.82
C LYS A 283 13.78 -6.54 -11.87
N GLY A 284 13.97 -5.23 -11.75
CA GLY A 284 13.42 -4.20 -12.61
C GLY A 284 12.05 -3.66 -12.16
N ASP A 285 11.60 -3.97 -10.95
CA ASP A 285 10.33 -3.44 -10.45
C ASP A 285 10.50 -1.99 -10.02
N LEU A 286 9.66 -1.12 -10.54
CA LEU A 286 9.69 0.31 -10.25
C LEU A 286 8.82 0.60 -9.03
N HIS A 287 9.42 1.18 -8.00
CA HIS A 287 8.72 1.78 -6.88
C HIS A 287 8.78 3.29 -7.01
N ALA A 288 7.62 3.89 -6.92
CA ALA A 288 7.45 5.31 -7.04
C ALA A 288 6.35 5.68 -6.01
N GLY A 289 6.72 6.37 -4.93
CA GLY A 289 5.83 6.61 -3.78
C GLY A 289 5.17 5.31 -3.27
N CYS A 290 3.84 5.31 -3.15
CA CYS A 290 3.05 4.12 -2.80
C CYS A 290 2.80 3.16 -3.98
N HIS A 291 3.27 3.47 -5.19
CA HIS A 291 3.04 2.66 -6.38
C HIS A 291 4.20 1.70 -6.64
N LEU A 292 3.83 0.48 -6.97
CA LEU A 292 4.68 -0.58 -7.50
C LEU A 292 4.25 -0.85 -8.94
N VAL A 293 5.13 -0.58 -9.90
CA VAL A 293 4.97 -1.02 -11.28
C VAL A 293 5.86 -2.24 -11.49
N PRO A 294 5.30 -3.46 -11.60
CA PRO A 294 6.09 -4.66 -11.84
C PRO A 294 6.85 -4.54 -13.17
N TYR A 295 8.05 -5.13 -13.25
CA TYR A 295 8.85 -5.10 -14.47
C TYR A 295 8.06 -5.61 -15.69
N ALA A 296 7.24 -6.65 -15.51
CA ALA A 296 6.42 -7.23 -16.57
C ALA A 296 5.45 -6.23 -17.21
N GLU A 297 4.91 -5.27 -16.45
CA GLU A 297 4.03 -4.22 -17.00
C GLU A 297 4.84 -3.22 -17.84
N SER A 298 6.01 -2.81 -17.36
CA SER A 298 6.92 -1.93 -18.10
C SER A 298 7.40 -2.59 -19.39
N GLU A 299 7.80 -3.87 -19.33
CA GLU A 299 8.24 -4.64 -20.49
C GLU A 299 7.13 -4.84 -21.52
N ARG A 300 5.89 -5.11 -21.08
CA ARG A 300 4.75 -5.24 -21.98
C ARG A 300 4.50 -3.93 -22.74
N VAL A 301 4.52 -2.79 -22.07
CA VAL A 301 4.34 -1.49 -22.71
C VAL A 301 5.49 -1.16 -23.65
N ALA A 302 6.73 -1.46 -23.25
CA ALA A 302 7.90 -1.30 -24.11
C ALA A 302 7.76 -2.12 -25.41
N LYS A 303 7.32 -3.38 -25.31
CA LYS A 303 7.05 -4.23 -26.49
C LYS A 303 5.99 -3.63 -27.41
N ILE A 304 4.88 -3.13 -26.85
CA ILE A 304 3.82 -2.46 -27.63
C ILE A 304 4.36 -1.24 -28.38
N LEU A 305 5.24 -0.47 -27.74
CA LEU A 305 5.84 0.74 -28.31
C LEU A 305 7.09 0.47 -29.17
N GLY A 306 7.46 -0.80 -29.39
CA GLY A 306 8.66 -1.17 -30.14
C GLY A 306 9.98 -0.70 -29.49
N LEU A 307 10.01 -0.52 -28.17
CA LEU A 307 11.20 -0.05 -27.47
C LEU A 307 12.17 -1.22 -27.21
N PRO A 308 13.46 -1.08 -27.55
CA PRO A 308 14.44 -2.14 -27.35
C PRO A 308 14.72 -2.36 -25.87
N LYS A 309 15.14 -3.58 -25.52
CA LYS A 309 15.76 -3.84 -24.21
C LYS A 309 17.19 -3.30 -24.24
N VAL A 310 17.63 -2.77 -23.10
CA VAL A 310 19.03 -2.41 -22.90
C VAL A 310 19.78 -3.65 -22.43
N GLU A 311 20.74 -4.10 -23.22
CA GLU A 311 21.69 -5.14 -22.83
C GLU A 311 22.94 -4.50 -22.22
N VAL A 312 23.52 -5.14 -21.21
CA VAL A 312 24.83 -4.70 -20.69
C VAL A 312 25.86 -5.28 -21.64
N VAL A 313 26.53 -4.43 -22.41
CA VAL A 313 27.76 -4.83 -23.12
C VAL A 313 28.74 -5.26 -22.03
N LYS A 314 29.17 -6.53 -22.11
CA LYS A 314 30.15 -7.11 -21.18
C LYS A 314 31.48 -6.40 -21.28
#